data_AF-A0A7I9ZHU9-F1
#
_entry.id   AF-A0A7I9ZHU9-F1
#
_cell.length_a   1.000
_cell.length_b   1.000
_cell.length_c   1.000
_cell.angle_alpha   90.00
_cell.angle_beta   90.00
_cell.angle_gamma   90.00
#
_symmetry.space_group_name_H-M   'P 1'
#
loop_
_entity.id
_entity.type
_entity.pdbx_description
1 polymer ?
#
loop_
_entity_poly.entity_id
_entity_poly.type
_entity_poly.pdbx_seq_one_letter_code
_entity_poly.pdbx_strand_id
1 'polypeptide(L)'
;MPFDEMRAELDRLLHANPLWDGRVGVLQATDAVEGYVRVRMLVSAPNAGALFDLRCDVREGMVAWLQDANPGALPRRRLEHQSGRDVGLRGRAFDQNEDVVPIRTANWPGCATTAVEHPGTRVSVKRVAVGLPLR
;
A
#
# COMPACT_ATOMS: atom_id res chain seq x y z
N MET A 1 -12.48 -15.11 2.73
CA MET A 1 -11.06 -15.23 3.09
C MET A 1 -10.97 -15.95 4.41
N PRO A 2 -10.25 -17.08 4.53
CA PRO A 2 -10.01 -17.69 5.83
C PRO A 2 -9.04 -16.82 6.63
N PHE A 3 -9.48 -16.29 7.77
CA PHE A 3 -8.66 -15.44 8.64
C PHE A 3 -7.44 -16.15 9.20
N ASP A 4 -7.46 -17.48 9.27
CA ASP A 4 -6.35 -18.27 9.80
C ASP A 4 -5.13 -18.20 8.89
N GLU A 5 -5.32 -18.22 7.58
CA GLU A 5 -4.21 -18.02 6.62
C GLU A 5 -3.65 -16.60 6.72
N MET A 6 -4.50 -15.58 6.90
CA MET A 6 -4.05 -14.21 7.11
C MET A 6 -3.24 -14.06 8.40
N ARG A 7 -3.62 -14.77 9.47
CA ARG A 7 -2.88 -14.79 10.73
C ARG A 7 -1.53 -15.49 10.56
N ALA A 8 -1.50 -16.63 9.89
CA ALA A 8 -0.27 -17.35 9.60
C ALA A 8 0.69 -16.50 8.75
N GLU A 9 0.17 -15.77 7.77
CA GLU A 9 1.00 -14.87 6.97
C GLU A 9 1.53 -13.68 7.77
N LEU A 10 0.70 -13.05 8.61
CA LEU A 10 1.17 -12.00 9.52
C LEU A 10 2.30 -12.54 10.41
N ASP A 11 2.13 -13.73 10.97
CA ASP A 11 3.13 -14.36 11.83
C ASP A 11 4.44 -14.62 11.07
N ARG A 12 4.36 -15.12 9.84
CA ARG A 12 5.52 -15.31 8.95
C ARG A 12 6.26 -13.99 8.68
N LEU A 13 5.53 -12.92 8.36
CA LEU A 13 6.10 -11.61 8.09
C LEU A 13 6.78 -11.02 9.33
N LEU A 14 6.16 -11.17 10.51
CA LEU A 14 6.72 -10.68 11.77
C LEU A 14 7.99 -11.42 12.17
N HIS A 15 8.00 -12.76 12.11
CA HIS A 15 9.18 -13.56 12.44
C HIS A 15 10.35 -13.35 11.46
N ALA A 16 10.06 -12.95 10.22
CA ALA A 16 11.09 -12.63 9.24
C ALA A 16 11.64 -11.19 9.37
N ASN A 17 10.99 -10.32 10.14
CA ASN A 17 11.35 -8.90 10.21
C ASN A 17 12.17 -8.57 11.48
N PRO A 18 13.41 -8.10 11.35
CA PRO A 18 14.28 -7.79 12.50
C PRO A 18 13.81 -6.59 13.33
N LEU A 19 12.83 -5.81 12.84
CA LEU A 19 12.26 -4.67 13.56
C LEU A 19 11.22 -5.09 14.60
N TRP A 20 10.72 -6.33 14.54
CA TRP A 20 9.74 -6.84 15.48
C TRP A 20 10.41 -7.25 16.80
N ASP A 21 9.84 -6.81 17.92
CA ASP A 21 10.36 -7.11 19.27
C ASP A 21 9.68 -8.32 19.93
N GLY A 22 8.81 -9.03 19.21
CA GLY A 22 8.14 -10.24 19.68
C GLY A 22 6.99 -10.05 20.67
N ARG A 23 6.64 -8.81 21.06
CA ARG A 23 5.67 -8.60 22.15
C ARG A 23 4.22 -8.70 21.72
N VAL A 24 3.88 -8.16 20.56
CA VAL A 24 2.52 -8.09 20.02
C VAL A 24 2.57 -8.38 18.52
N GLY A 25 1.74 -9.32 18.09
CA GLY A 25 1.49 -9.67 16.69
C GLY A 25 0.08 -10.25 16.58
N VAL A 26 -0.91 -9.38 16.37
CA VAL A 26 -2.33 -9.77 16.44
C VAL A 26 -3.08 -9.24 15.22
N LEU A 27 -3.84 -10.12 14.57
CA LEU A 27 -4.78 -9.77 13.50
C LEU A 27 -6.23 -9.94 13.98
N GLN A 28 -7.01 -8.89 13.86
CA GLN A 28 -8.41 -8.85 14.27
C GLN A 28 -9.29 -8.37 13.12
N ALA A 29 -10.38 -9.09 12.85
CA ALA A 29 -11.51 -8.54 12.13
C ALA A 29 -12.27 -7.61 13.08
N THR A 30 -12.34 -6.33 12.74
CA THR A 30 -12.92 -5.31 13.63
C THR A 30 -14.33 -4.91 13.22
N ASP A 31 -14.70 -5.10 11.96
CA ASP A 31 -16.00 -4.70 11.43
C ASP A 31 -16.31 -5.46 10.13
N ALA A 32 -17.60 -5.59 9.78
CA ALA A 32 -18.06 -6.21 8.54
C ALA A 32 -19.27 -5.44 8.00
N VAL A 33 -19.02 -4.57 7.02
CA VAL A 33 -20.02 -3.64 6.46
C VAL A 33 -19.90 -3.57 4.95
N GLU A 34 -21.04 -3.41 4.27
CA GLU A 34 -21.10 -3.16 2.81
C GLU A 34 -20.34 -4.19 1.95
N GLY A 35 -20.30 -5.44 2.40
CA GLY A 35 -19.61 -6.52 1.69
C GLY A 35 -18.09 -6.57 1.91
N TYR A 36 -17.54 -5.76 2.82
CA TYR A 36 -16.13 -5.76 3.18
C TYR A 36 -15.92 -6.03 4.66
N VAL A 37 -14.81 -6.70 5.00
CA VAL A 37 -14.37 -6.88 6.38
C VAL A 37 -13.19 -5.95 6.64
N ARG A 38 -13.30 -5.13 7.70
CA ARG A 38 -12.17 -4.32 8.19
C ARG A 38 -11.30 -5.17 9.07
N VAL A 39 -10.01 -5.20 8.75
CA VAL A 39 -9.01 -5.96 9.49
C VAL A 39 -7.98 -5.01 10.06
N ARG A 40 -7.66 -5.19 11.34
CA ARG A 40 -6.63 -4.47 12.07
C ARG A 40 -5.49 -5.41 12.42
N MET A 41 -4.27 -4.94 12.16
CA MET A 41 -3.03 -5.59 12.60
C MET A 41 -2.43 -4.73 13.72
N LEU A 42 -2.21 -5.36 14.87
CA LEU A 42 -1.56 -4.78 16.05
C LEU A 42 -0.18 -5.41 16.15
N VAL A 43 0.86 -4.57 16.12
CA VAL A 43 2.25 -5.01 16.16
C VAL A 43 3.03 -4.12 17.13
N SER A 44 4.11 -4.66 17.70
CA SER A 44 5.02 -3.94 18.59
C SER A 44 6.42 -3.83 17.97
N ALA A 45 7.17 -2.83 18.41
CA ALA A 45 8.56 -2.64 18.01
C ALA A 45 9.32 -1.86 19.11
N PRO A 46 10.67 -1.88 19.11
CA PRO A 46 11.47 -1.28 20.18
C PRO A 46 11.32 0.24 20.35
N ASN A 47 10.93 0.95 19.29
CA ASN A 47 10.71 2.40 19.30
C ASN A 47 9.74 2.81 18.18
N ALA A 48 9.31 4.08 18.20
CA ALA A 48 8.32 4.61 17.26
C ALA A 48 8.78 4.60 15.79
N GLY A 49 10.08 4.77 15.53
CA GLY A 49 10.63 4.70 14.17
C GLY A 49 10.53 3.29 13.61
N ALA A 50 11.05 2.30 14.35
CA ALA A 50 10.93 0.89 14.00
C ALA A 50 9.47 0.43 13.86
N LEU A 51 8.56 0.96 14.69
CA LEU A 51 7.13 0.65 14.61
C LEU A 51 6.49 1.20 13.32
N PHE A 52 6.91 2.37 12.85
CA PHE A 52 6.43 2.90 11.58
C PHE A 52 6.89 2.02 10.42
N ASP A 53 8.18 1.69 10.38
CA ASP A 53 8.78 0.89 9.31
C ASP A 53 8.19 -0.53 9.28
N LEU A 54 8.11 -1.20 10.44
CA LEU A 54 7.50 -2.53 10.55
C LEU A 54 6.05 -2.56 10.04
N ARG A 55 5.26 -1.52 10.32
CA ARG A 55 3.87 -1.45 9.82
C ARG A 55 3.81 -1.27 8.31
N CYS A 56 4.75 -0.54 7.73
CA CYS A 56 4.87 -0.43 6.28
C CYS A 56 5.20 -1.79 5.66
N ASP A 57 6.26 -2.45 6.15
CA ASP A 57 6.71 -3.76 5.67
C ASP A 57 5.61 -4.82 5.75
N VAL A 58 4.94 -4.91 6.91
CA VAL A 58 3.84 -5.85 7.13
C VAL A 58 2.67 -5.55 6.20
N ARG A 59 2.28 -4.27 6.03
CA ARG A 59 1.17 -3.91 5.13
C ARG A 59 1.49 -4.27 3.68
N GLU A 60 2.70 -3.99 3.22
CA GLU A 60 3.13 -4.32 1.86
C GLU A 60 3.14 -5.82 1.63
N GLY A 61 3.72 -6.60 2.56
CA GLY A 61 3.73 -8.05 2.50
C GLY A 61 2.33 -8.67 2.50
N MET A 62 1.44 -8.20 3.39
CA MET A 62 0.05 -8.68 3.45
C MET A 62 -0.74 -8.36 2.19
N VAL A 63 -0.54 -7.19 1.57
CA VAL A 63 -1.21 -6.85 0.32
C VAL A 63 -0.70 -7.73 -0.82
N ALA A 64 0.60 -7.97 -0.92
CA ALA A 64 1.18 -8.85 -1.93
C ALA A 64 0.67 -10.28 -1.78
N TRP A 65 0.73 -10.83 -0.56
CA TRP A 65 0.20 -12.16 -0.27
C TRP A 65 -1.30 -12.27 -0.60
N LEU A 66 -2.09 -11.26 -0.25
CA LEU A 66 -3.54 -11.28 -0.52
C LEU A 66 -3.86 -11.23 -2.01
N GLN A 67 -3.07 -10.52 -2.82
CA GLN A 67 -3.20 -10.51 -4.28
C GLN A 67 -2.93 -11.88 -4.89
N ASP A 68 -1.92 -12.59 -4.38
CA ASP A 68 -1.54 -13.92 -4.85
C ASP A 68 -2.52 -14.99 -4.38
N ALA A 69 -2.87 -14.99 -3.10
CA ALA A 69 -3.76 -15.96 -2.48
C ALA A 69 -5.20 -15.80 -2.97
N ASN A 70 -5.65 -14.58 -3.25
CA ASN A 70 -6.98 -14.34 -3.78
C ASN A 70 -7.07 -13.05 -4.62
N PRO A 71 -6.92 -13.17 -5.96
CA PRO A 71 -6.98 -12.04 -6.89
C PRO A 71 -8.29 -11.22 -6.88
N GLY A 72 -9.36 -11.74 -6.25
CA GLY A 72 -10.64 -11.05 -6.08
C GLY A 72 -10.86 -10.40 -4.71
N ALA A 73 -9.91 -10.52 -3.77
CA ALA A 73 -10.10 -10.13 -2.37
C ALA A 73 -10.02 -8.62 -2.11
N LEU A 74 -9.30 -7.89 -2.95
CA LEU A 74 -9.12 -6.45 -2.77
C LEU A 74 -10.36 -5.70 -3.28
N PRO A 75 -10.83 -4.65 -2.57
CA PRO A 75 -11.91 -3.82 -3.06
C PRO A 75 -11.62 -3.28 -4.46
N ARG A 76 -12.46 -3.65 -5.43
CA ARG A 76 -12.35 -3.18 -6.81
C ARG A 76 -13.45 -2.17 -7.07
N ARG A 77 -13.07 -0.92 -7.34
CA ARG A 77 -13.99 0.05 -7.93
C ARG A 77 -13.90 -0.09 -9.45
N ARG A 78 -14.99 -0.51 -10.09
CA ARG A 78 -15.11 -0.41 -11.55
C ARG A 78 -15.28 1.08 -11.88
N LEU A 79 -14.32 1.66 -12.58
CA LEU A 79 -14.48 2.98 -13.16
C LEU A 79 -15.21 2.81 -14.50
N GLU A 80 -16.44 3.30 -14.58
CA GLU A 80 -17.13 3.44 -15.86
C GLU A 80 -16.56 4.65 -16.59
N HIS A 81 -15.85 4.40 -17.69
CA HIS A 81 -15.40 5.47 -18.58
C HIS A 81 -16.64 5.97 -19.32
N GLN A 82 -17.25 7.05 -18.83
CA GLN A 82 -18.19 7.80 -19.66
C GLN A 82 -17.38 8.39 -20.80
N SER A 83 -17.51 7.85 -22.02
CA SER A 83 -16.97 8.53 -23.19
C SER A 83 -17.77 9.83 -23.33
N GLY A 84 -17.21 10.91 -22.77
CA GLY A 84 -17.78 12.24 -22.90
C GLY A 84 -17.92 12.54 -24.39
N ARG A 85 -19.17 12.77 -24.82
CA ARG A 85 -19.43 13.51 -26.06
C ARG A 85 -18.65 14.81 -25.97
N ASP A 86 -18.07 15.24 -27.08
CA ASP A 86 -17.42 16.54 -27.26
C ASP A 86 -18.36 17.67 -26.78
N VAL A 87 -18.23 18.06 -25.52
CA VAL A 87 -18.79 19.31 -25.01
C VAL A 87 -17.66 20.33 -25.16
N GLY A 88 -17.82 21.17 -26.20
CA GLY A 88 -16.85 22.17 -26.60
C GLY A 88 -16.30 22.97 -25.43
N LEU A 89 -14.97 22.98 -25.32
CA LEU A 89 -14.19 23.80 -24.42
C LEU A 89 -14.46 25.29 -24.70
N ARG A 90 -15.45 25.87 -24.01
CA ARG A 90 -15.39 27.28 -23.61
C ARG A 90 -15.01 27.32 -22.14
N GLY A 91 -13.80 27.84 -21.91
CA GLY A 91 -13.16 27.87 -20.61
C GLY A 91 -14.06 28.42 -19.50
N ARG A 92 -13.99 27.75 -18.35
CA ARG A 92 -14.19 28.36 -17.05
C ARG A 92 -13.13 27.83 -16.10
N ALA A 93 -12.70 28.75 -15.23
CA ALA A 93 -11.65 28.68 -14.24
C ALA A 93 -11.48 27.30 -13.56
N PHE A 94 -10.21 26.93 -13.38
CA PHE A 94 -9.78 25.90 -12.43
C PHE A 94 -10.36 26.22 -11.04
N ASP A 95 -11.24 25.35 -10.55
CA ASP A 95 -11.63 25.27 -9.13
C ASP A 95 -10.76 24.21 -8.44
N GLN A 96 -10.30 24.52 -7.23
CA GLN A 96 -9.10 23.93 -6.61
C GLN A 96 -9.42 22.77 -5.66
N ASN A 97 -10.51 22.05 -5.92
CA ASN A 97 -10.95 20.95 -5.07
C ASN A 97 -11.42 19.77 -5.94
N GLU A 98 -10.85 18.60 -5.64
CA GLU A 98 -11.14 17.29 -6.24
C GLU A 98 -10.52 16.99 -7.62
N ASP A 99 -9.18 16.95 -7.69
CA ASP A 99 -8.48 16.16 -8.71
C ASP A 99 -7.75 14.97 -8.08
N VAL A 100 -8.44 13.83 -8.05
CA VAL A 100 -7.79 12.51 -7.93
C VAL A 100 -7.01 12.28 -9.23
N VAL A 101 -5.69 12.40 -9.16
CA VAL A 101 -4.81 12.17 -10.31
C VAL A 101 -4.80 10.67 -10.64
N PRO A 102 -5.14 10.24 -11.87
CA PRO A 102 -4.93 8.86 -12.27
C PRO A 102 -3.42 8.59 -12.37
N ILE A 103 -2.97 7.43 -11.86
CA ILE A 103 -1.59 6.95 -12.03
C ILE A 103 -1.40 6.64 -13.52
N ARG A 104 -1.07 7.68 -14.30
CA ARG A 104 -0.59 7.54 -15.68
C ARG A 104 0.92 7.33 -15.61
N THR A 105 1.35 6.19 -16.13
CA THR A 105 2.74 5.88 -16.48
C THR A 105 3.31 7.03 -17.31
N ALA A 106 4.12 7.89 -16.69
CA ALA A 106 4.83 8.97 -17.38
C ALA A 106 6.33 8.75 -17.21
N ASN A 107 6.95 8.33 -18.31
CA ASN A 107 8.37 8.46 -18.60
C ASN A 107 8.77 9.94 -18.45
N TRP A 108 9.51 10.29 -17.38
CA TRP A 108 9.98 11.65 -17.14
C TRP A 108 11.49 11.75 -17.40
N PRO A 109 11.94 12.53 -18.41
CA PRO A 109 13.36 12.81 -18.57
C PRO A 109 13.75 13.86 -17.51
N GLY A 110 14.56 13.44 -16.53
CA GLY A 110 15.03 14.33 -15.46
C GLY A 110 15.20 13.70 -14.08
N CYS A 111 15.29 12.36 -13.96
CA CYS A 111 15.59 11.70 -12.70
C CYS A 111 17.06 11.95 -12.30
N ALA A 112 17.34 13.08 -11.66
CA ALA A 112 18.58 13.27 -10.92
C ALA A 112 18.35 12.78 -9.48
N THR A 113 18.97 11.65 -9.15
CA THR A 113 19.11 11.18 -7.77
C THR A 113 20.12 12.07 -7.05
N THR A 114 19.66 12.92 -6.13
CA THR A 114 20.57 13.55 -5.16
C THR A 114 20.49 12.79 -3.85
N ALA A 115 21.56 12.08 -3.52
CA ALA A 115 21.78 11.53 -2.19
C ALA A 115 22.19 12.69 -1.25
N VAL A 116 21.51 12.82 -0.11
CA VAL A 116 21.95 13.70 0.98
C VAL A 116 22.45 12.79 2.10
N GLU A 117 23.75 12.82 2.36
CA GLU A 117 24.37 12.12 3.48
C GLU A 117 24.18 12.94 4.78
N HIS A 118 23.77 12.28 5.86
CA HIS A 118 23.85 12.79 7.23
C HIS A 118 24.62 11.77 8.08
N PRO A 119 25.52 12.22 8.96
CA PRO A 119 26.30 11.32 9.79
C PRO A 119 25.43 10.75 10.91
N GLY A 120 25.19 9.43 10.91
CA GLY A 120 24.72 8.73 12.11
C GLY A 120 23.79 7.54 11.92
N THR A 121 22.97 7.49 10.86
CA THR A 121 22.02 6.38 10.67
C THR A 121 21.92 6.01 9.21
N ARG A 122 22.34 4.79 8.88
CA ARG A 122 22.25 4.24 7.52
C ARG A 122 20.82 3.74 7.31
N VAL A 123 19.92 4.57 6.78
CA VAL A 123 18.60 4.12 6.30
C VAL A 123 18.68 3.93 4.79
N SER A 124 18.60 2.67 4.34
CA SER A 124 18.46 2.36 2.91
C SER A 124 16.97 2.31 2.58
N VAL A 125 16.47 3.29 1.84
CA VAL A 125 15.14 3.22 1.24
C VAL A 125 15.29 2.61 -0.15
N LYS A 126 14.85 1.37 -0.31
CA LYS A 126 14.85 0.68 -1.61
C LYS A 126 13.50 0.90 -2.28
N ARG A 127 13.46 1.76 -3.31
CA ARG A 127 12.29 1.87 -4.19
C ARG A 127 12.30 0.68 -5.15
N VAL A 128 11.29 -0.20 -5.05
CA VAL A 128 11.03 -1.25 -6.04
C VAL A 128 9.81 -0.83 -6.85
N ALA A 129 10.01 -0.57 -8.13
CA ALA A 129 8.93 -0.41 -9.09
C ALA A 129 8.53 -1.80 -9.59
N VAL A 130 7.33 -2.27 -9.25
CA VAL A 130 6.77 -3.52 -9.79
C VAL A 130 5.88 -3.18 -10.97
N GLY A 131 6.40 -3.38 -12.18
CA GLY A 131 5.60 -3.44 -13.40
C GLY A 131 5.31 -4.90 -13.72
N LEU A 132 4.06 -5.33 -13.57
CA LEU A 132 3.60 -6.65 -14.04
C LEU A 132 2.89 -6.48 -15.39
N PRO A 133 3.36 -7.13 -16.47
CA PRO A 133 2.60 -7.22 -17.71
C PRO A 133 1.48 -8.25 -17.55
N LEU A 134 0.23 -7.80 -17.64
CA LEU A 134 -0.93 -8.69 -17.80
C LEU A 134 -0.89 -9.29 -19.21
N ARG A 135 -0.81 -10.62 -19.32
CA ARG A 135 -1.17 -11.37 -20.52
C ARG A 135 -2.61 -11.87 -20.40
#